data_AF-A0A9W8IST0-F1
#
_entry.id   AF-A0A9W8IST0-F1
#
_cell.length_a   1.000
_cell.length_b   1.000
_cell.length_c   1.000
_cell.angle_alpha   90.00
_cell.angle_beta   90.00
_cell.angle_gamma   90.00
#
_symmetry.space_group_name_H-M   'P 1'
#
loop_
_entity.id
_entity.type
_entity.pdbx_description
1 polymer ?
#
loop_
_entity_poly.entity_id
_entity_poly.type
_entity_poly.pdbx_seq_one_letter_code
_entity_poly.pdbx_strand_id
1 'polypeptide(L)'
;MATHRFIGGAIAIIATVYLSIQIPGVSLRTITYGSPRVGNQAFVDLVNERAVMNRIDNKNDPVPILPPRFLNFTHTEGEIHIVNSDAWVSCPGQENSNSQCTNGYVPNILAGEVGDHQGPYDGVALGPC
;
A
#
# COMPACT_ATOMS: atom_id res chain seq x y z
N MET A 1 4.55 -12.39 9.51
CA MET A 1 4.92 -11.43 8.45
C MET A 1 4.31 -11.96 7.16
N ALA A 2 3.34 -11.24 6.58
CA ALA A 2 2.72 -11.61 5.32
C ALA A 2 3.19 -10.60 4.26
N THR A 3 3.83 -11.07 3.18
CA THR A 3 4.33 -10.25 2.06
C THR A 3 3.61 -10.66 0.79
N HIS A 4 2.85 -9.74 0.18
CA HIS A 4 2.06 -10.07 -0.99
C HIS A 4 1.95 -8.86 -1.95
N ARG A 5 1.96 -9.13 -3.26
CA ARG A 5 1.87 -8.14 -4.37
C ARG A 5 0.45 -8.07 -4.93
N PHE A 6 0.05 -6.92 -5.49
CA PHE A 6 -1.19 -6.73 -6.25
C PHE A 6 -2.42 -7.14 -5.42
N ILE A 7 -3.26 -8.07 -5.91
CA ILE A 7 -4.38 -8.67 -5.18
C ILE A 7 -3.92 -9.28 -3.85
N GLY A 8 -2.74 -9.86 -3.81
CA GLY A 8 -2.20 -10.42 -2.60
C GLY A 8 -2.01 -9.37 -1.50
N GLY A 9 -1.65 -8.13 -1.84
CA GLY A 9 -1.59 -7.02 -0.88
C GLY A 9 -2.95 -6.74 -0.25
N ALA A 10 -4.01 -6.70 -1.07
CA ALA A 10 -5.39 -6.56 -0.59
C ALA A 10 -5.82 -7.74 0.30
N ILE A 11 -5.51 -8.98 -0.10
CA ILE A 11 -5.79 -10.18 0.69
C ILE A 11 -5.04 -10.13 2.02
N ALA A 12 -3.77 -9.70 2.03
CA ALA A 12 -2.99 -9.59 3.25
C ALA A 12 -3.61 -8.61 4.24
N ILE A 13 -4.11 -7.46 3.76
CA ILE A 13 -4.81 -6.47 4.58
C ILE A 13 -6.10 -7.06 5.17
N ILE A 14 -6.91 -7.75 4.37
CA ILE A 14 -8.14 -8.42 4.85
C ILE A 14 -7.81 -9.53 5.86
N ALA A 15 -6.80 -10.35 5.56
CA ALA A 15 -6.34 -11.43 6.43
C ALA A 15 -5.80 -10.88 7.77
N THR A 16 -5.20 -9.70 7.77
CA THR A 16 -4.72 -9.04 8.99
C THR A 16 -5.86 -8.79 9.96
N VAL A 17 -6.96 -8.21 9.49
CA VAL A 17 -8.14 -7.97 10.33
C VAL A 17 -8.73 -9.30 10.80
N TYR A 18 -8.89 -10.26 9.89
CA TYR A 18 -9.41 -11.59 10.25
C TYR A 18 -8.57 -12.26 11.35
N LEU A 19 -7.25 -12.31 11.19
CA LEU A 19 -6.34 -12.90 12.17
C LEU A 19 -6.37 -12.15 13.51
N SER A 20 -6.48 -10.81 13.48
CA SER A 20 -6.57 -10.00 14.71
C SER A 20 -7.81 -10.32 15.56
N ILE A 21 -8.90 -10.75 14.91
CA ILE A 21 -10.15 -11.14 15.57
C ILE A 21 -10.08 -12.60 16.05
N GLN A 22 -9.54 -13.49 15.22
CA GLN A 22 -9.51 -14.93 15.53
C GLN A 22 -8.45 -15.31 16.56
N ILE A 23 -7.40 -14.49 16.74
CA ILE A 23 -6.30 -14.79 17.66
C ILE A 23 -6.10 -13.59 18.61
N PRO A 24 -6.87 -13.49 19.70
CA PRO A 24 -6.76 -12.38 20.65
C PRO A 24 -5.36 -12.30 21.28
N GLY A 25 -4.86 -11.08 21.46
CA GLY A 25 -3.59 -10.81 22.17
C GLY A 25 -2.32 -10.90 21.31
N VAL A 26 -2.43 -11.15 20.00
CA VAL A 26 -1.27 -11.11 19.10
C VAL A 26 -1.01 -9.70 18.57
N SER A 27 0.26 -9.38 18.39
CA SER A 27 0.68 -8.17 17.65
C SER A 27 0.92 -8.53 16.20
N LEU A 28 0.20 -7.89 15.29
CA LEU A 28 0.34 -8.09 13.85
C LEU A 28 1.10 -6.93 13.20
N ARG A 29 1.91 -7.29 12.20
CA ARG A 29 2.51 -6.35 11.26
C ARG A 29 2.32 -6.89 9.85
N THR A 30 1.86 -6.02 8.96
CA THR A 30 1.58 -6.35 7.57
C THR A 30 2.37 -5.43 6.65
N ILE A 31 3.13 -6.05 5.75
CA ILE A 31 4.00 -5.35 4.79
C ILE A 31 3.51 -5.73 3.39
N THR A 32 3.11 -4.74 2.61
CA THR A 32 2.62 -4.94 1.25
C THR A 32 3.48 -4.19 0.25
N TYR A 33 3.61 -4.74 -0.96
CA TYR A 33 4.36 -4.11 -2.05
C TYR A 33 3.39 -3.80 -3.20
N GLY A 34 3.21 -2.52 -3.53
CA GLY A 34 2.29 -2.05 -4.57
C GLY A 34 0.82 -2.44 -4.29
N SER A 35 0.35 -2.33 -3.04
CA SER A 35 -1.02 -2.75 -2.71
C SER A 35 -2.03 -1.74 -3.27
N PRO A 36 -3.12 -2.18 -3.92
CA PRO A 36 -4.25 -1.31 -4.19
C PRO A 36 -4.95 -0.90 -2.89
N ARG A 37 -5.83 0.12 -2.97
CA ARG A 37 -6.79 0.43 -1.91
C ARG A 37 -7.75 -0.73 -1.75
N VAL A 38 -8.18 -0.99 -0.51
CA VAL A 38 -8.92 -2.23 -0.17
C VAL A 38 -10.33 -1.95 0.33
N GLY A 39 -10.53 -0.89 1.10
CA GLY A 39 -11.82 -0.58 1.71
C GLY A 39 -12.03 0.91 1.91
N ASN A 40 -13.15 1.25 2.53
CA ASN A 40 -13.48 2.62 2.89
C ASN A 40 -12.76 3.07 4.16
N GLN A 41 -13.00 4.32 4.56
CA GLN A 41 -12.44 4.93 5.76
C GLN A 41 -12.62 4.06 7.02
N ALA A 42 -13.84 3.60 7.27
CA ALA A 42 -14.14 2.78 8.46
C ALA A 42 -13.37 1.46 8.47
N PHE A 43 -13.19 0.81 7.32
CA PHE A 43 -12.40 -0.41 7.21
C PHE A 43 -10.91 -0.14 7.48
N VAL A 44 -10.33 0.90 6.88
CA VAL A 44 -8.90 1.18 7.07
C VAL A 44 -8.57 1.62 8.48
N ASP A 45 -9.47 2.37 9.14
CA ASP A 45 -9.31 2.75 10.54
C ASP A 45 -9.30 1.52 11.45
N LEU A 46 -10.22 0.58 11.23
CA LEU A 46 -10.22 -0.71 11.93
C LEU A 46 -8.92 -1.49 11.70
N VAL A 47 -8.37 -1.49 10.48
CA VAL A 47 -7.08 -2.16 10.20
C VAL A 47 -5.95 -1.53 11.01
N ASN A 48 -5.84 -0.19 11.00
CA ASN A 48 -4.78 0.54 11.68
C ASN A 48 -4.84 0.36 13.21
N GLU A 49 -6.03 0.20 13.78
CA GLU A 49 -6.19 -0.12 15.21
C GLU A 49 -5.67 -1.53 15.58
N ARG A 50 -5.61 -2.45 14.61
CA ARG A 50 -5.38 -3.88 14.85
C ARG A 50 -3.99 -4.36 14.47
N ALA A 51 -3.27 -3.60 13.65
CA ALA A 51 -1.96 -3.99 13.16
C ALA A 51 -1.09 -2.79 12.77
N VAL A 52 0.23 -2.98 12.83
CA VAL A 52 1.17 -2.05 12.21
C VAL A 52 1.18 -2.28 10.70
N MET A 53 0.89 -1.23 9.93
CA MET A 53 0.87 -1.27 8.48
C MET A 53 2.15 -0.66 7.90
N ASN A 54 2.71 -1.32 6.89
CA ASN A 54 3.81 -0.82 6.07
C ASN A 54 3.46 -1.05 4.60
N ARG A 55 3.02 -0.01 3.92
CA ARG A 55 2.71 -0.04 2.49
C ARG A 55 3.91 0.49 1.72
N ILE A 56 4.56 -0.37 0.94
CA ILE A 56 5.70 0.02 0.10
C ILE A 56 5.20 0.19 -1.32
N ASP A 57 5.20 1.44 -1.79
CA ASP A 57 4.80 1.81 -3.15
C ASP A 57 6.04 2.17 -3.96
N ASN A 58 6.10 1.80 -5.24
CA ASN A 58 7.31 1.95 -6.05
C ASN A 58 7.08 2.92 -7.21
N LYS A 59 7.91 3.96 -7.28
CA LYS A 59 8.04 4.89 -8.40
C LYS A 59 6.68 5.32 -8.95
N ASN A 60 6.44 5.13 -10.24
CA ASN A 60 5.21 5.49 -10.91
C ASN A 60 4.20 4.33 -10.97
N ASP A 61 4.28 3.34 -10.06
CA ASP A 61 3.32 2.23 -10.02
C ASP A 61 1.87 2.75 -9.91
N PRO A 62 0.99 2.44 -10.89
CA PRO A 62 -0.40 2.89 -10.87
C PRO A 62 -1.30 2.02 -9.99
N VAL A 63 -0.85 0.87 -9.50
CA VAL A 63 -1.70 -0.04 -8.72
C VAL A 63 -2.16 0.58 -7.39
N PRO A 64 -1.28 1.22 -6.60
CA PRO A 64 -1.67 1.83 -5.33
C PRO A 64 -2.72 2.92 -5.46
N ILE A 65 -2.89 3.55 -6.63
CA ILE A 65 -3.94 4.57 -6.82
C ILE A 65 -5.30 3.97 -7.21
N LEU A 66 -5.43 2.64 -7.23
CA LEU A 66 -6.67 1.94 -7.56
C LEU A 66 -7.21 1.14 -6.37
N PRO A 67 -8.54 1.01 -6.21
CA PRO A 67 -9.57 1.84 -6.83
C PRO A 67 -9.42 3.32 -6.45
N PRO A 68 -9.95 4.25 -7.26
CA PRO A 68 -9.79 5.68 -7.01
C PRO A 68 -10.59 6.16 -5.80
N ARG A 69 -10.08 7.20 -5.12
CA ARG A 69 -10.69 7.78 -3.90
C ARG A 69 -12.13 8.26 -4.06
N PHE A 70 -12.51 8.73 -5.26
CA PHE A 70 -13.89 9.19 -5.49
C PHE A 70 -14.94 8.07 -5.41
N LEU A 71 -14.51 6.80 -5.44
CA LEU A 71 -15.35 5.64 -5.15
C LEU A 71 -15.37 5.26 -3.67
N ASN A 72 -14.92 6.15 -2.78
CA ASN A 72 -14.87 5.95 -1.33
C ASN A 72 -13.91 4.82 -0.88
N PHE A 73 -12.82 4.63 -1.62
CA PHE A 73 -11.71 3.78 -1.22
C PHE A 73 -10.59 4.61 -0.61
N THR A 74 -10.04 4.11 0.49
CA THR A 74 -8.96 4.72 1.25
C THR A 74 -7.88 3.67 1.51
N HIS A 75 -6.66 4.14 1.73
CA HIS A 75 -5.54 3.35 2.22
C HIS A 75 -5.39 3.35 3.73
N THR A 76 -4.80 2.28 4.25
CA THR A 76 -4.20 2.28 5.59
C THR A 76 -3.04 3.28 5.67
N GLU A 77 -2.66 3.67 6.89
CA GLU A 77 -1.46 4.47 7.09
C GLU A 77 -0.18 3.65 6.84
N GLY A 78 0.98 4.30 7.02
CA GLY A 78 2.28 3.63 6.97
C GLY A 78 2.85 3.47 5.56
N GLU A 79 2.54 4.42 4.67
CA GLU A 79 3.12 4.46 3.34
C GLU A 79 4.62 4.81 3.38
N ILE A 80 5.39 4.04 2.63
CA ILE A 80 6.78 4.29 2.30
C ILE A 80 6.88 4.27 0.77
N HIS A 81 7.16 5.41 0.17
CA HIS A 81 7.23 5.55 -1.28
C HIS A 81 8.69 5.55 -1.73
N ILE A 82 9.06 4.60 -2.59
CA ILE A 82 10.33 4.62 -3.31
C ILE A 82 10.18 5.57 -4.50
N VAL A 83 10.84 6.73 -4.48
CA VAL A 83 10.79 7.69 -5.60
C VAL A 83 11.80 7.33 -6.70
N ASN A 84 11.72 7.98 -7.87
CA ASN A 84 12.59 7.69 -9.03
C ASN A 84 14.10 7.82 -8.78
N SER A 85 14.52 8.52 -7.72
CA SER A 85 15.92 8.57 -7.27
C SER A 85 16.32 7.36 -6.40
N ASP A 86 15.47 6.33 -6.32
CA ASP A 86 15.56 5.16 -5.45
C ASP A 86 15.59 5.49 -3.94
N ALA A 87 15.20 6.71 -3.56
CA ALA A 87 15.08 7.13 -2.17
C ALA A 87 13.76 6.63 -1.56
N TRP A 88 13.82 6.16 -0.32
CA TRP A 88 12.67 5.69 0.46
C TRP A 88 12.11 6.84 1.29
N VAL A 89 10.92 7.32 0.91
CA VAL A 89 10.25 8.47 1.54
C VAL A 89 9.14 7.98 2.45
N SER A 90 9.18 8.41 3.72
CA SER A 90 8.08 8.14 4.65
C SER A 90 6.93 9.10 4.41
N CYS A 91 5.73 8.55 4.22
CA CYS A 91 4.51 9.29 3.92
C CYS A 91 3.53 9.15 5.10
N PRO A 92 3.58 10.07 6.08
CA PRO A 92 2.82 9.92 7.31
C PRO A 92 1.32 10.10 7.09
N GLY A 93 0.54 9.36 7.89
CA GLY A 93 -0.93 9.38 7.86
C GLY A 93 -1.51 8.56 6.70
N GLN A 94 -2.80 8.76 6.46
CA GLN A 94 -3.53 8.16 5.35
C GLN A 94 -3.60 9.13 4.17
N GLU A 95 -3.50 8.59 2.95
CA GLU A 95 -3.71 9.33 1.70
C GLU A 95 -2.88 10.64 1.56
N ASN A 96 -1.64 10.64 2.06
CA ASN A 96 -0.75 11.81 2.05
C ASN A 96 -0.56 12.37 0.63
N SER A 97 -0.87 13.65 0.44
CA SER A 97 -0.83 14.33 -0.86
C SER A 97 0.49 15.04 -1.18
N ASN A 98 1.53 14.86 -0.36
CA ASN A 98 2.86 15.37 -0.67
C ASN A 98 3.31 14.87 -2.05
N SER A 99 4.06 15.69 -2.79
CA SER A 99 4.53 15.38 -4.14
C SER A 99 5.51 14.20 -4.20
N GLN A 100 6.01 13.72 -3.06
CA GLN A 100 6.87 12.53 -2.92
C GLN A 100 6.11 11.29 -2.41
N CYS A 101 4.80 11.38 -2.19
CA CYS A 101 3.92 10.28 -1.79
C CYS A 101 3.00 9.90 -2.93
N THR A 102 2.53 8.65 -2.98
CA THR A 102 1.81 8.06 -4.11
C THR A 102 0.72 8.97 -4.66
N ASN A 103 -0.10 9.59 -3.80
CA ASN A 103 -1.20 10.46 -4.25
C ASN A 103 -0.75 11.76 -4.92
N GLY A 104 0.39 12.32 -4.51
CA GLY A 104 0.98 13.50 -5.16
C GLY A 104 1.88 13.13 -6.34
N TYR A 105 2.50 11.95 -6.29
CA TYR A 105 3.50 11.47 -7.24
C TYR A 105 2.88 10.83 -8.49
N VAL A 106 1.81 10.03 -8.29
CA VAL A 106 1.07 9.33 -9.35
C VAL A 106 -0.38 9.83 -9.33
N PRO A 107 -0.66 11.04 -9.83
CA PRO A 107 -1.98 11.68 -9.64
C PRO A 107 -3.12 10.97 -10.36
N ASN A 108 -2.83 10.17 -11.39
CA ASN A 108 -3.80 9.39 -12.16
C ASN A 108 -3.10 8.29 -12.98
N ILE A 109 -3.90 7.41 -13.60
CA ILE A 109 -3.39 6.26 -14.38
C ILE A 109 -2.50 6.70 -15.55
N LEU A 110 -2.73 7.87 -16.15
CA LEU A 110 -1.91 8.36 -17.27
C LEU A 110 -0.52 8.83 -16.85
N ALA A 111 -0.31 9.08 -15.56
CA ALA A 111 0.99 9.41 -14.98
C ALA A 111 1.71 8.18 -14.39
N GLY A 112 1.12 7.00 -14.54
CA GLY A 112 1.65 5.75 -14.00
C GLY A 112 2.36 4.89 -15.05
N GLU A 113 3.34 4.13 -14.59
CA GLU A 113 4.13 3.18 -15.37
C GLU A 113 3.91 1.77 -14.82
N VAL A 114 3.21 0.92 -15.56
CA VAL A 114 2.84 -0.43 -15.11
C VAL A 114 4.07 -1.31 -14.81
N GLY A 115 5.20 -1.03 -15.47
CA GLY A 115 6.46 -1.72 -15.23
C GLY A 115 6.99 -1.55 -13.80
N ASP A 116 6.74 -0.38 -13.18
CA ASP A 116 7.23 -0.08 -11.83
C ASP A 116 6.56 -0.93 -10.75
N HIS A 117 5.40 -1.53 -11.05
CA HIS A 117 4.75 -2.49 -10.14
C HIS A 117 5.58 -3.77 -9.90
N GLN A 118 6.46 -4.11 -10.85
CA GLN A 118 7.34 -5.28 -10.78
C GLN A 118 8.60 -5.01 -9.95
N GLY A 119 8.80 -3.75 -9.53
CA GLY A 119 9.99 -3.28 -8.83
C GLY A 119 10.96 -2.53 -9.75
N PRO A 120 12.23 -2.38 -9.34
CA PRO A 120 12.83 -2.99 -8.15
C PRO A 120 12.33 -2.38 -6.84
N TYR A 121 12.10 -3.22 -5.83
CA TYR A 121 11.93 -2.81 -4.44
C TYR A 121 13.22 -3.15 -3.68
N ASP A 122 14.05 -2.14 -3.39
CA ASP A 122 15.41 -2.33 -2.83
C ASP A 122 16.30 -3.25 -3.69
N GLY A 123 16.31 -3.00 -5.01
CA GLY A 123 17.05 -3.83 -5.97
C GLY A 123 16.42 -5.19 -6.27
N VAL A 124 15.38 -5.61 -5.53
CA VAL A 124 14.67 -6.87 -5.80
C VAL A 124 13.56 -6.64 -6.80
N ALA A 125 13.79 -7.14 -8.02
CA ALA A 125 12.74 -7.31 -9.00
C ALA A 125 11.90 -8.54 -8.63
N LEU A 126 10.62 -8.35 -8.75
CA LEU A 126 9.65 -9.09 -7.98
C LEU A 126 8.75 -9.90 -8.98
N GLY A 127 9.04 -9.75 -10.29
CA GLY A 127 8.57 -10.58 -11.40
C GLY A 127 7.39 -9.98 -12.18
N PRO A 128 7.15 -10.45 -13.42
CA PRO A 128 5.95 -10.11 -14.17
C PRO A 128 4.68 -10.71 -13.53
N CYS A 129 3.53 -10.13 -13.88
CA CYS A 129 2.20 -10.59 -13.47
C CYS A 129 1.78 -11.88 -14.18
#